data_AF-A0A7C4ZG61-F1
#
_entry.id   AF-A0A7C4ZG61-F1
#
_cell.length_a   1.000
_cell.length_b   1.000
_cell.length_c   1.000
_cell.angle_alpha   90.00
_cell.angle_beta   90.00
_cell.angle_gamma   90.00
#
_symmetry.space_group_name_H-M   'P 1'
#
loop_
_entity.id
_entity.type
_entity.pdbx_description
1 polymer ?
#
loop_
_entity_poly.entity_id
_entity_poly.type
_entity_poly.pdbx_seq_one_letter_code
_entity_poly.pdbx_strand_id
1 'polypeptide(L)'
;MAQTSITLRADPIPIVDAEINGRPVRLEVDLRMPDALAMSNEAAQRLRVQRIPFVAVRISIEGGDASIRGRIARPRFEIDGRSSRAFAGVFPAPVTSRADGVIGPGALPHDVVIVELGPEQADARDIVFVLDEPDIWSVHADVGRERLRIGFNLSNQESVIHRTASRLFDASGAISAAGELTQTHLILGLSTLMQPVRTELTVEDLSLGPTLARTNAPLLGATEEDAVVVRGQVDSPPPPALTLGRAALERCSFMRVDRRTRQLTLRCAS
;
A
#
# COMPACT_ATOMS: atom_id res chain seq x y z
N MET A 1 5.26 30.56 -4.90
CA MET A 1 6.36 29.69 -4.44
C MET A 1 6.67 28.68 -5.53
N ALA A 2 7.94 28.38 -5.81
CA ALA A 2 8.32 27.37 -6.81
C ALA A 2 7.74 25.99 -6.42
N GLN A 3 7.34 25.19 -7.40
CA GLN A 3 6.92 23.81 -7.19
C GLN A 3 8.12 22.95 -6.85
N THR A 4 8.01 22.10 -5.82
CA THR A 4 9.09 21.22 -5.39
C THR A 4 8.83 19.79 -5.85
N SER A 5 9.87 19.06 -6.22
CA SER A 5 9.76 17.68 -6.70
C SER A 5 10.84 16.79 -6.13
N ILE A 6 10.50 15.52 -5.87
CA ILE A 6 11.45 14.44 -5.58
C ILE A 6 11.19 13.28 -6.53
N THR A 7 12.28 12.64 -6.98
CA THR A 7 12.22 11.43 -7.81
C THR A 7 12.86 10.27 -7.05
N LEU A 8 12.14 9.15 -6.97
CA LEU A 8 12.50 7.95 -6.23
C LEU A 8 12.59 6.77 -7.19
N ARG A 9 13.67 5.98 -7.13
CA ARG A 9 13.77 4.75 -7.92
C ARG A 9 13.08 3.58 -7.22
N ALA A 10 12.26 2.83 -7.93
CA ALA A 10 11.47 1.72 -7.38
C ALA A 10 12.29 0.43 -7.16
N ASP A 11 13.44 0.29 -7.85
CA ASP A 11 14.27 -0.91 -7.78
C ASP A 11 15.74 -0.60 -7.44
N PRO A 12 16.22 -1.01 -6.25
CA PRO A 12 15.45 -1.63 -5.15
C PRO A 12 14.45 -0.64 -4.53
N ILE A 13 13.50 -1.12 -3.69
CA ILE A 13 12.48 -0.25 -3.03
C ILE A 13 13.15 1.02 -2.47
N PRO A 14 12.59 2.22 -2.70
CA PRO A 14 13.30 3.46 -2.42
C PRO A 14 13.55 3.64 -0.94
N ILE A 15 14.74 4.15 -0.62
CA ILE A 15 15.11 4.62 0.71
C ILE A 15 15.44 6.10 0.60
N VAL A 16 14.86 6.91 1.49
CA VAL A 16 15.19 8.33 1.62
C VAL A 16 16.08 8.54 2.84
N ASP A 17 17.10 9.37 2.67
CA ASP A 17 17.89 9.89 3.77
C ASP A 17 17.19 11.12 4.34
N ALA A 18 17.13 11.21 5.67
CA ALA A 18 16.40 12.25 6.36
C ALA A 18 17.00 12.54 7.73
N GLU A 19 16.42 13.52 8.42
CA GLU A 19 16.74 13.82 9.81
C GLU A 19 15.50 13.77 10.70
N ILE A 20 15.63 13.10 11.85
CA ILE A 20 14.64 13.12 12.92
C ILE A 20 15.29 13.70 14.18
N ASN A 21 14.76 14.82 14.67
CA ASN A 21 15.31 15.56 15.80
C ASN A 21 16.81 15.88 15.64
N GLY A 22 17.22 16.25 14.42
CA GLY A 22 18.62 16.56 14.06
C GLY A 22 19.54 15.34 14.02
N ARG A 23 18.99 14.13 13.84
CA ARG A 23 19.76 12.88 13.77
C ARG A 23 19.49 12.19 12.44
N PRO A 24 20.53 11.70 11.75
CA PRO A 24 20.36 11.03 10.48
C PRO A 24 19.56 9.74 10.65
N VAL A 25 18.65 9.51 9.71
CA VAL A 25 17.80 8.34 9.63
C VAL A 25 17.62 7.95 8.17
N ARG A 26 17.54 6.64 7.92
CA ARG A 26 17.16 6.09 6.62
C ARG A 26 15.75 5.53 6.70
N LEU A 27 14.88 5.91 5.78
CA LEU A 27 13.47 5.47 5.77
C LEU A 27 13.14 4.80 4.44
N GLU A 28 12.66 3.57 4.50
CA GLU A 28 12.12 2.86 3.33
C GLU A 28 10.76 3.45 2.95
N VAL A 29 10.57 3.78 1.68
CA VAL A 29 9.32 4.33 1.18
C VAL A 29 8.36 3.17 0.85
N ASP A 30 7.24 3.11 1.55
CA ASP A 30 6.18 2.11 1.32
C ASP A 30 4.90 2.81 0.85
N LEU A 31 4.47 2.51 -0.39
CA LEU A 31 3.32 3.16 -1.00
C LEU A 31 1.98 2.81 -0.33
N ARG A 32 1.95 1.78 0.53
CA ARG A 32 0.77 1.39 1.29
C ARG A 32 0.57 2.23 2.54
N MET A 33 1.62 2.93 2.98
CA MET A 33 1.57 3.79 4.15
C MET A 33 0.96 5.15 3.80
N PRO A 34 0.14 5.73 4.68
CA PRO A 34 -0.44 7.06 4.50
C PRO A 34 0.61 8.17 4.74
N ASP A 35 0.18 9.38 5.11
CA ASP A 35 1.00 10.54 5.46
C ASP A 35 1.77 10.42 6.80
N ALA A 36 2.32 9.23 7.06
CA ALA A 36 2.91 8.86 8.32
C ALA A 36 4.26 8.15 8.15
N LEU A 37 4.97 8.01 9.26
CA LEU A 37 6.15 7.17 9.37
C LEU A 37 5.93 6.10 10.45
N ALA A 38 6.55 4.94 10.27
CA ALA A 38 6.57 3.85 11.22
C ALA A 38 8.01 3.53 11.59
N MET A 39 8.29 3.22 12.85
CA MET A 39 9.62 2.83 13.31
C MET A 39 9.54 1.88 14.50
N SER A 40 10.64 1.18 14.77
CA SER A 40 10.77 0.35 15.96
C SER A 40 10.99 1.20 17.22
N ASN A 41 10.78 0.59 18.39
CA ASN A 41 11.15 1.19 19.67
C ASN A 41 12.63 1.56 19.76
N GLU A 42 13.51 0.73 19.21
CA GLU A 42 14.96 0.94 19.19
C GLU A 42 15.33 2.18 18.37
N ALA A 43 14.79 2.30 17.15
CA ALA A 43 14.98 3.47 16.30
C ALA A 43 14.44 4.73 16.98
N ALA A 44 13.23 4.67 17.58
CA ALA A 44 12.65 5.79 18.31
C ALA A 44 13.54 6.26 19.47
N GLN A 45 14.16 5.34 20.22
CA GLN A 45 15.08 5.68 21.31
C GLN A 45 16.36 6.34 20.78
N ARG A 46 16.97 5.77 19.75
CA ARG A 46 18.19 6.31 19.11
C ARG A 46 17.97 7.72 18.56
N LEU A 47 16.79 7.95 17.97
CA LEU A 47 16.37 9.22 17.37
C LEU A 47 15.72 10.19 18.36
N ARG A 48 15.64 9.82 19.65
CA ARG A 48 15.03 10.61 20.74
C ARG A 48 13.60 11.05 20.45
N VAL A 49 12.82 10.18 19.80
CA VAL A 49 11.43 10.44 19.45
C VAL A 49 10.56 10.37 20.71
N GLN A 50 10.00 11.52 21.10
CA GLN A 50 9.10 11.60 22.24
C GLN A 50 7.69 11.15 21.84
N ARG A 51 7.19 10.14 22.55
CA ARG A 51 5.84 9.61 22.37
C ARG A 51 4.84 10.56 23.00
N ILE A 52 3.69 10.74 22.34
CA ILE A 52 2.58 11.51 22.90
C ILE A 52 1.98 10.69 24.04
N PRO A 53 1.94 11.22 25.28
CA PRO A 53 1.37 10.51 26.41
C PRO A 53 -0.09 10.09 26.13
N PHE A 54 -0.44 8.87 26.56
CA PHE A 54 -1.80 8.31 26.48
C PHE A 54 -2.39 8.12 25.07
N VAL A 55 -1.67 8.46 24.00
CA VAL A 55 -2.12 8.21 22.62
C VAL A 55 -1.52 6.90 22.11
N ALA A 56 -2.39 5.98 21.70
CA ALA A 56 -2.01 4.71 21.09
C ALA A 56 -2.54 4.63 19.66
N VAL A 57 -1.86 3.83 18.85
CA VAL A 57 -2.33 3.46 17.52
C VAL A 57 -2.45 1.94 17.45
N ARG A 58 -3.49 1.46 16.79
CA ARG A 58 -3.65 0.04 16.46
C ARG A 58 -3.75 -0.08 14.96
N ILE A 59 -2.87 -0.86 14.37
CA ILE A 59 -2.95 -1.24 12.97
C ILE A 59 -3.44 -2.68 12.93
N SER A 60 -4.51 -2.92 12.20
CA SER A 60 -5.13 -4.25 12.05
C SER A 60 -5.27 -4.59 10.59
N ILE A 61 -5.15 -5.87 10.26
CA ILE A 61 -5.56 -6.35 8.95
C ILE A 61 -7.09 -6.45 8.98
N GLU A 62 -7.73 -5.66 8.13
CA GLU A 62 -9.18 -5.69 7.93
C GLU A 62 -9.69 -7.15 7.87
N GLY A 63 -10.68 -7.48 8.71
CA GLY A 63 -11.35 -8.78 8.88
C GLY A 63 -10.47 -9.96 9.32
N GLY A 64 -9.25 -9.71 9.82
CA GLY A 64 -8.42 -10.69 10.52
C GLY A 64 -8.15 -10.30 11.96
N ASP A 65 -7.66 -11.25 12.76
CA ASP A 65 -7.32 -11.02 14.18
C ASP A 65 -5.91 -10.41 14.36
N ALA A 66 -5.12 -10.42 13.28
CA ALA A 66 -3.78 -9.85 13.26
C ALA A 66 -3.85 -8.33 13.46
N SER A 67 -3.25 -7.87 14.56
CA SER A 67 -3.08 -6.45 14.82
C SER A 67 -1.82 -6.17 15.60
N ILE A 68 -1.24 -4.99 15.37
CA ILE A 68 -0.10 -4.48 16.10
C ILE A 68 -0.50 -3.20 16.82
N ARG A 69 -0.14 -3.11 18.10
CA ARG A 69 -0.32 -1.90 18.90
C ARG A 69 0.99 -1.13 18.92
N GLY A 70 0.88 0.16 18.70
CA GLY A 70 1.98 1.11 18.76
C GLY A 70 1.62 2.35 19.57
N ARG A 71 2.58 3.27 19.62
CA ARG A 71 2.43 4.60 20.22
C ARG A 71 2.59 5.66 19.16
N ILE A 72 1.85 6.75 19.29
CA ILE A 72 2.02 7.90 18.41
C ILE A 72 3.11 8.82 18.96
N ALA A 73 3.90 9.38 18.07
CA ALA A 73 4.85 10.45 18.33
C ALA A 73 4.76 11.52 17.23
N ARG A 74 5.23 12.73 17.52
CA ARG A 74 5.37 13.83 16.55
C ARG A 74 6.81 14.34 16.56
N PRO A 75 7.72 13.65 15.86
CA PRO A 75 9.10 14.11 15.77
C PRO A 75 9.21 15.39 14.93
N ARG A 76 10.31 16.13 15.12
CA ARG A 76 10.76 17.07 14.09
C ARG A 76 11.41 16.27 12.98
N PHE A 77 10.79 16.26 11.81
CA PHE A 77 11.22 15.44 10.68
C PHE A 77 11.58 16.35 9.49
N GLU A 78 12.75 16.14 8.91
CA GLU A 78 13.25 16.94 7.79
C GLU A 78 13.83 16.05 6.68
N ILE A 79 13.52 16.37 5.43
CA ILE A 79 14.11 15.78 4.22
C ILE A 79 14.55 16.93 3.32
N ASP A 80 15.79 16.90 2.83
CA ASP A 80 16.35 17.95 1.96
C ASP A 80 16.20 19.37 2.54
N GLY A 81 16.37 19.51 3.86
CA GLY A 81 16.20 20.77 4.59
C GLY A 81 14.74 21.24 4.71
N ARG A 82 13.76 20.41 4.34
CA ARG A 82 12.32 20.73 4.41
C ARG A 82 11.67 19.96 5.55
N SER A 83 10.98 20.68 6.42
CA SER A 83 10.22 20.06 7.49
C SER A 83 8.96 19.38 6.98
N SER A 84 8.71 18.16 7.45
CA SER A 84 7.47 17.44 7.29
C SER A 84 6.70 17.41 8.61
N ARG A 85 5.36 17.34 8.51
CA ARG A 85 4.44 17.31 9.66
C ARG A 85 3.97 15.90 10.03
N ALA A 86 4.55 14.88 9.40
CA ALA A 86 4.16 13.49 9.58
C ALA A 86 4.26 13.08 11.06
N PHE A 87 3.26 12.33 11.51
CA PHE A 87 3.34 11.65 12.80
C PHE A 87 4.06 10.31 12.64
N ALA A 88 4.56 9.80 13.76
CA ALA A 88 5.27 8.55 13.85
C ALA A 88 4.48 7.51 14.63
N GLY A 89 4.22 6.36 14.02
CA GLY A 89 3.86 5.14 14.73
C GLY A 89 5.12 4.44 15.23
N VAL A 90 5.24 4.29 16.55
CA VAL A 90 6.34 3.56 17.18
C VAL A 90 5.84 2.18 17.61
N PHE A 91 6.46 1.14 17.07
CA PHE A 91 6.03 -0.24 17.22
C PHE A 91 7.07 -1.11 17.94
N PRO A 92 6.65 -2.20 18.61
CA PRO A 92 7.55 -3.06 19.37
C PRO A 92 8.46 -3.93 18.50
N ALA A 93 8.10 -4.16 17.24
CA ALA A 93 8.86 -4.98 16.30
C ALA A 93 9.55 -4.10 15.22
N PRO A 94 10.61 -4.61 14.56
CA PRO A 94 11.13 -4.00 13.35
C PRO A 94 10.04 -3.83 12.30
N VAL A 95 9.98 -2.65 11.69
CA VAL A 95 8.98 -2.31 10.66
C VAL A 95 9.49 -2.56 9.24
N THR A 96 10.82 -2.63 9.08
CA THR A 96 11.55 -3.01 7.87
C THR A 96 12.90 -3.62 8.28
N SER A 97 13.51 -4.40 7.41
CA SER A 97 14.87 -4.95 7.58
C SER A 97 15.95 -4.13 6.88
N ARG A 98 15.57 -3.12 6.08
CA ARG A 98 16.47 -2.40 5.17
C ARG A 98 16.83 -0.99 5.62
N ALA A 99 16.08 -0.45 6.58
CA ALA A 99 16.18 0.93 7.02
C ALA A 99 15.79 1.07 8.50
N ASP A 100 15.85 2.28 9.05
CA ASP A 100 15.51 2.55 10.45
C ASP A 100 14.00 2.64 10.69
N GLY A 101 13.24 2.80 9.62
CA GLY A 101 11.80 2.95 9.63
C GLY A 101 11.23 2.89 8.22
N VAL A 102 9.91 3.00 8.15
CA VAL A 102 9.14 3.07 6.90
C VAL A 102 8.44 4.42 6.86
N ILE A 103 8.33 5.00 5.68
CA ILE A 103 7.61 6.25 5.45
C ILE A 103 6.64 6.09 4.29
N GLY A 104 5.42 6.59 4.43
CA GLY A 104 4.51 6.70 3.30
C GLY A 104 4.82 7.93 2.44
N PRO A 105 4.58 7.87 1.12
CA PRO A 105 4.95 8.95 0.21
C PRO A 105 4.23 10.27 0.52
N GLY A 106 3.07 10.25 1.18
CA GLY A 106 2.37 11.44 1.68
C GLY A 106 3.14 12.22 2.74
N ALA A 107 4.02 11.56 3.50
CA ALA A 107 4.85 12.22 4.51
C ALA A 107 6.07 12.96 3.93
N LEU A 108 6.37 12.82 2.64
CA LEU A 108 7.46 13.54 1.97
C LEU A 108 7.10 15.03 1.83
N PRO A 109 8.01 15.99 2.10
CA PRO A 109 7.70 17.43 2.09
C PRO A 109 7.80 18.05 0.67
N HIS A 110 7.31 17.35 -0.35
CA HIS A 110 7.42 17.74 -1.76
C HIS A 110 6.03 17.90 -2.40
N ASP A 111 5.86 18.92 -3.24
CA ASP A 111 4.60 19.14 -3.99
C ASP A 111 4.36 18.02 -5.02
N VAL A 112 5.44 17.52 -5.62
CA VAL A 112 5.43 16.43 -6.60
C VAL A 112 6.35 15.31 -6.13
N VAL A 113 5.83 14.09 -6.15
CA VAL A 113 6.61 12.89 -5.86
C VAL A 113 6.50 11.97 -7.07
N ILE A 114 7.64 11.62 -7.64
CA ILE A 114 7.74 10.72 -8.79
C ILE A 114 8.44 9.45 -8.32
N VAL A 115 7.87 8.30 -8.64
CA VAL A 115 8.47 7.00 -8.47
C VAL A 115 8.78 6.44 -9.87
N GLU A 116 10.06 6.33 -10.21
CA GLU A 116 10.55 5.69 -11.42
C GLU A 116 10.40 4.18 -11.28
N LEU A 117 9.53 3.59 -12.10
CA LEU A 117 9.19 2.17 -12.07
C LEU A 117 10.02 1.38 -13.10
N GLY A 118 10.34 1.99 -14.23
CA GLY A 118 11.08 1.37 -15.32
C GLY A 118 11.42 2.36 -16.44
N PRO A 119 12.06 1.90 -17.53
CA PRO A 119 12.28 2.73 -18.70
C PRO A 119 10.95 3.12 -19.37
N GLU A 120 10.96 4.23 -20.09
CA GLU A 120 9.85 4.62 -20.97
C GLU A 120 9.61 3.54 -22.02
N GLN A 121 8.36 3.11 -22.14
CA GLN A 121 7.94 2.08 -23.08
C GLN A 121 7.38 2.70 -24.36
N ALA A 122 7.49 1.97 -25.48
CA ALA A 122 6.72 2.31 -26.67
C ALA A 122 5.22 2.24 -26.36
N ASP A 123 4.43 3.15 -26.94
CA ASP A 123 2.98 3.25 -26.74
C ASP A 123 2.55 3.52 -25.27
N ALA A 124 3.43 4.09 -24.45
CA ALA A 124 3.08 4.52 -23.11
C ALA A 124 2.03 5.63 -23.11
N ARG A 125 0.98 5.44 -22.32
CA ARG A 125 -0.10 6.41 -22.08
C ARG A 125 -0.18 6.79 -20.61
N ASP A 126 -0.76 7.96 -20.36
CA ASP A 126 -1.03 8.43 -19.01
C ASP A 126 -2.39 7.91 -18.55
N ILE A 127 -2.41 7.19 -17.44
CA ILE A 127 -3.59 6.82 -16.67
C ILE A 127 -3.67 7.81 -15.51
N VAL A 128 -4.69 8.65 -15.49
CA VAL A 128 -4.82 9.74 -14.52
C VAL A 128 -5.98 9.49 -13.58
N PHE A 129 -5.68 9.46 -12.28
CA PHE A 129 -6.66 9.36 -11.22
C PHE A 129 -6.73 10.65 -10.42
N VAL A 130 -7.93 10.98 -9.96
CA VAL A 130 -8.14 12.04 -8.96
C VAL A 130 -8.00 11.42 -7.57
N LEU A 131 -7.20 12.04 -6.73
CA LEU A 131 -7.03 11.68 -5.33
C LEU A 131 -8.02 12.46 -4.46
N ASP A 132 -8.72 11.74 -3.58
CA ASP A 132 -9.53 12.36 -2.53
C ASP A 132 -8.64 13.21 -1.59
N GLU A 133 -7.51 12.61 -1.20
CA GLU A 133 -6.47 13.22 -0.37
C GLU A 133 -5.09 13.04 -1.03
N PRO A 134 -4.35 14.13 -1.32
CA PRO A 134 -3.08 14.04 -2.05
C PRO A 134 -1.96 13.30 -1.29
N ASP A 135 -2.11 13.14 0.02
CA ASP A 135 -1.13 12.46 0.88
C ASP A 135 -1.47 10.97 1.08
N ILE A 136 -2.61 10.49 0.57
CA ILE A 136 -3.01 9.08 0.61
C ILE A 136 -3.01 8.53 -0.81
N TRP A 137 -2.07 7.63 -1.11
CA TRP A 137 -1.90 7.06 -2.45
C TRP A 137 -2.84 5.89 -2.67
N SER A 138 -4.14 6.19 -2.60
CA SER A 138 -5.19 5.27 -3.00
C SER A 138 -6.20 5.97 -3.90
N VAL A 139 -6.62 5.27 -4.94
CA VAL A 139 -7.55 5.79 -5.96
C VAL A 139 -8.78 4.89 -6.03
N HIS A 140 -9.81 5.32 -6.75
CA HIS A 140 -10.96 4.47 -7.05
C HIS A 140 -11.00 4.17 -8.54
N ALA A 141 -11.14 2.90 -8.89
CA ALA A 141 -11.23 2.45 -10.28
C ALA A 141 -12.19 1.27 -10.38
N ASP A 142 -12.71 1.05 -11.59
CA ASP A 142 -13.58 -0.08 -11.87
C ASP A 142 -12.73 -1.30 -12.24
N VAL A 143 -13.06 -2.44 -11.64
CA VAL A 143 -12.37 -3.73 -11.84
C VAL A 143 -13.44 -4.78 -12.08
N GLY A 144 -13.54 -5.23 -13.34
CA GLY A 144 -14.70 -6.01 -13.78
C GLY A 144 -15.98 -5.17 -13.66
N ARG A 145 -16.91 -5.59 -12.80
CA ARG A 145 -18.19 -4.88 -12.55
C ARG A 145 -18.21 -4.13 -11.21
N GLU A 146 -17.11 -4.16 -10.46
CA GLU A 146 -17.05 -3.62 -9.10
C GLU A 146 -16.16 -2.38 -9.07
N ARG A 147 -16.59 -1.35 -8.33
CA ARG A 147 -15.74 -0.18 -8.07
C ARG A 147 -14.92 -0.42 -6.81
N LEU A 148 -13.60 -0.45 -6.96
CA LEU A 148 -12.67 -0.78 -5.89
C LEU A 148 -11.85 0.42 -5.46
N ARG A 149 -11.44 0.42 -4.18
CA ARG A 149 -10.31 1.23 -3.73
C ARG A 149 -8.99 0.54 -4.11
N ILE A 150 -8.17 1.20 -4.91
CA ILE A 150 -6.90 0.71 -5.42
C ILE A 150 -5.76 1.33 -4.62
N GLY A 151 -4.87 0.49 -4.07
CA GLY A 151 -3.58 0.88 -3.52
C GLY A 151 -2.42 0.29 -4.31
N PHE A 152 -1.19 0.64 -3.95
CA PHE A 152 0.01 0.20 -4.67
C PHE A 152 1.03 -0.39 -3.70
N ASN A 153 1.76 -1.42 -4.14
CA ASN A 153 2.79 -2.07 -3.35
C ASN A 153 3.99 -2.44 -4.23
N LEU A 154 5.13 -1.82 -3.96
CA LEU A 154 6.38 -2.13 -4.66
C LEU A 154 7.19 -3.24 -4.00
N SER A 155 6.80 -3.68 -2.80
CA SER A 155 7.56 -4.66 -2.02
C SER A 155 7.26 -6.11 -2.42
N ASN A 156 6.08 -6.37 -2.99
CA ASN A 156 5.67 -7.70 -3.43
C ASN A 156 5.40 -7.70 -4.95
N GLN A 157 5.61 -8.84 -5.59
CA GLN A 157 5.29 -9.00 -7.02
C GLN A 157 3.79 -9.08 -7.23
N GLU A 158 3.10 -9.80 -6.34
CA GLU A 158 1.71 -10.16 -6.48
C GLU A 158 0.78 -8.99 -6.15
N SER A 159 -0.28 -8.86 -6.95
CA SER A 159 -1.43 -8.05 -6.58
C SER A 159 -2.27 -8.78 -5.52
N VAL A 160 -2.87 -8.02 -4.60
CA VAL A 160 -3.65 -8.56 -3.49
C VAL A 160 -5.09 -8.05 -3.57
N ILE A 161 -6.02 -8.96 -3.84
CA ILE A 161 -7.45 -8.71 -3.71
C ILE A 161 -7.82 -8.84 -2.22
N HIS A 162 -8.36 -7.77 -1.63
CA HIS A 162 -8.72 -7.76 -0.21
C HIS A 162 -10.04 -8.48 0.05
N ARG A 163 -10.27 -8.92 1.29
CA ARG A 163 -11.32 -9.90 1.64
C ARG A 163 -12.71 -9.55 1.12
N THR A 164 -13.16 -8.30 1.20
CA THR A 164 -14.47 -7.90 0.65
C THR A 164 -14.51 -8.11 -0.86
N ALA A 165 -13.48 -7.67 -1.60
CA ALA A 165 -13.38 -7.87 -3.05
C ALA A 165 -13.21 -9.36 -3.42
N SER A 166 -12.42 -10.13 -2.66
CA SER A 166 -12.24 -11.57 -2.89
C SER A 166 -13.58 -12.30 -2.87
N ARG A 167 -14.44 -11.98 -1.90
CA ARG A 167 -15.78 -12.59 -1.78
C ARG A 167 -16.69 -12.22 -2.94
N LEU A 168 -16.65 -10.97 -3.40
CA LEU A 168 -17.45 -10.51 -4.54
C LEU A 168 -17.03 -11.25 -5.81
N PHE A 169 -15.71 -11.29 -6.08
CA PHE A 169 -15.20 -11.90 -7.29
C PHE A 169 -15.30 -13.43 -7.28
N ASP A 170 -15.08 -14.08 -6.14
CA ASP A 170 -15.27 -15.53 -5.97
C ASP A 170 -16.72 -15.92 -6.24
N ALA A 171 -17.68 -15.19 -5.65
CA ALA A 171 -19.11 -15.43 -5.86
C ALA A 171 -19.57 -15.20 -7.30
N SER A 172 -18.90 -14.30 -8.04
CA SER A 172 -19.19 -14.05 -9.46
C SER A 172 -18.46 -14.99 -10.43
N GLY A 173 -17.51 -15.79 -9.94
CA GLY A 173 -16.62 -16.61 -10.78
C GLY A 173 -15.50 -15.83 -11.48
N ALA A 174 -15.29 -14.55 -11.15
CA ALA A 174 -14.25 -13.70 -11.74
C ALA A 174 -12.82 -14.02 -11.25
N ILE A 175 -12.72 -14.76 -10.14
CA ILE A 175 -11.47 -15.37 -9.67
C ILE A 175 -11.70 -16.87 -9.42
N SER A 176 -10.65 -17.66 -9.60
CA SER A 176 -10.65 -19.09 -9.24
C SER A 176 -9.38 -19.45 -8.49
N ALA A 177 -9.50 -20.35 -7.51
CA ALA A 177 -8.35 -20.84 -6.74
C ALA A 177 -7.29 -21.48 -7.65
N ALA A 178 -6.02 -21.16 -7.42
CA ALA A 178 -4.89 -21.61 -8.23
C ALA A 178 -3.74 -22.20 -7.40
N GLY A 179 -3.95 -22.39 -6.11
CA GLY A 179 -2.95 -22.91 -5.19
C GLY A 179 -3.50 -23.04 -3.75
N GLU A 180 -2.61 -23.39 -2.83
CA GLU A 180 -2.95 -23.59 -1.43
C GLU A 180 -3.19 -22.27 -0.68
N LEU A 181 -4.10 -22.30 0.29
CA LEU A 181 -4.30 -21.22 1.24
C LEU A 181 -3.12 -21.20 2.23
N THR A 182 -2.37 -20.12 2.26
CA THR A 182 -1.17 -19.99 3.09
C THR A 182 -1.16 -18.68 3.87
N GLN A 183 -0.39 -18.65 4.96
CA GLN A 183 -0.19 -17.43 5.73
C GLN A 183 0.93 -16.59 5.08
N THR A 184 0.58 -15.39 4.61
CA THR A 184 1.48 -14.50 3.89
C THR A 184 1.67 -13.19 4.66
N HIS A 185 2.89 -12.65 4.63
CA HIS A 185 3.19 -11.34 5.20
C HIS A 185 2.52 -10.23 4.38
N LEU A 186 1.86 -9.31 5.08
CA LEU A 186 1.27 -8.11 4.47
C LEU A 186 2.17 -6.90 4.74
N ILE A 187 2.09 -6.29 5.93
CA ILE A 187 2.80 -5.04 6.24
C ILE A 187 3.09 -4.96 7.74
N LEU A 188 4.17 -4.28 8.14
CA LEU A 188 4.55 -4.04 9.55
C LEU A 188 4.58 -5.31 10.43
N GLY A 189 5.07 -6.43 9.90
CA GLY A 189 5.09 -7.69 10.65
C GLY A 189 3.76 -8.45 10.65
N LEU A 190 2.67 -7.85 10.15
CA LEU A 190 1.36 -8.47 10.14
C LEU A 190 1.24 -9.45 8.97
N SER A 191 0.69 -10.62 9.24
CA SER A 191 0.42 -11.67 8.26
C SER A 191 -1.05 -12.03 8.24
N THR A 192 -1.53 -12.54 7.11
CA THR A 192 -2.92 -12.98 6.91
C THR A 192 -2.98 -14.16 5.96
N LEU A 193 -4.11 -14.86 5.94
CA LEU A 193 -4.33 -15.97 5.02
C LEU A 193 -4.64 -15.43 3.62
N MET A 194 -3.92 -15.97 2.63
CA MET A 194 -4.06 -15.64 1.23
C MET A 194 -3.98 -16.90 0.38
N GLN A 195 -4.73 -16.92 -0.72
CA GLN A 195 -4.72 -18.02 -1.67
C GLN A 195 -4.38 -17.47 -3.06
N PRO A 196 -3.45 -18.11 -3.81
CA PRO A 196 -3.24 -17.78 -5.22
C PRO A 196 -4.52 -17.96 -6.02
N VAL A 197 -4.80 -17.03 -6.94
CA VAL A 197 -5.97 -17.09 -7.81
C VAL A 197 -5.61 -16.81 -9.27
N ARG A 198 -6.38 -17.39 -10.18
CA ARG A 198 -6.40 -17.01 -11.61
C ARG A 198 -7.52 -16.01 -11.84
N THR A 199 -7.25 -15.02 -12.69
CA THR A 199 -8.20 -13.98 -13.06
C THR A 199 -7.79 -13.29 -14.35
N GLU A 200 -8.78 -12.77 -15.08
CA GLU A 200 -8.61 -11.89 -16.24
C GLU A 200 -8.98 -10.44 -15.92
N LEU A 201 -9.21 -10.13 -14.63
CA LEU A 201 -9.53 -8.77 -14.19
C LEU A 201 -8.38 -7.82 -14.54
N THR A 202 -8.73 -6.58 -14.86
CA THR A 202 -7.79 -5.49 -15.14
C THR A 202 -8.17 -4.23 -14.37
N VAL A 203 -7.21 -3.33 -14.22
CA VAL A 203 -7.43 -1.96 -13.73
C VAL A 203 -6.95 -1.03 -14.83
N GLU A 204 -7.85 -0.27 -15.48
CA GLU A 204 -7.48 0.62 -16.57
C GLU A 204 -6.65 -0.10 -17.65
N ASP A 205 -7.09 -1.29 -18.07
CA ASP A 205 -6.41 -2.23 -18.99
C ASP A 205 -5.07 -2.82 -18.50
N LEU A 206 -4.61 -2.49 -17.29
CA LEU A 206 -3.45 -3.13 -16.69
C LEU A 206 -3.83 -4.51 -16.12
N SER A 207 -3.13 -5.55 -16.55
CA SER A 207 -3.23 -6.88 -15.93
C SER A 207 -2.79 -6.83 -14.47
N LEU A 208 -3.50 -7.56 -13.60
CA LEU A 208 -3.11 -7.68 -12.19
C LEU A 208 -1.82 -8.49 -11.97
N GLY A 209 -1.35 -9.21 -13.00
CA GLY A 209 -0.23 -10.14 -12.88
C GLY A 209 -0.55 -11.31 -11.93
N PRO A 210 0.48 -11.96 -11.34
CA PRO A 210 0.28 -12.91 -10.26
C PRO A 210 -0.59 -12.31 -9.15
N THR A 211 -1.65 -13.00 -8.76
CA THR A 211 -2.67 -12.44 -7.86
C THR A 211 -2.94 -13.37 -6.69
N LEU A 212 -3.03 -12.77 -5.50
CA LEU A 212 -3.44 -13.41 -4.26
C LEU A 212 -4.80 -12.85 -3.82
N ALA A 213 -5.69 -13.72 -3.40
CA ALA A 213 -6.94 -13.34 -2.75
C ALA A 213 -6.83 -13.53 -1.24
N ARG A 214 -7.10 -12.46 -0.48
CA ARG A 214 -7.19 -12.56 0.98
C ARG A 214 -8.51 -13.24 1.37
N THR A 215 -8.42 -14.33 2.12
CA THR A 215 -9.60 -15.11 2.58
C THR A 215 -9.26 -15.84 3.89
N ASN A 216 -10.27 -16.26 4.66
CA ASN A 216 -10.07 -17.03 5.90
C ASN A 216 -10.30 -18.54 5.71
N ALA A 217 -10.82 -18.93 4.55
CA ALA A 217 -11.08 -20.31 4.16
C ALA A 217 -10.78 -20.46 2.66
N PRO A 218 -10.51 -21.68 2.17
CA PRO A 218 -10.30 -21.91 0.74
C PRO A 218 -11.45 -21.30 -0.08
N LEU A 219 -11.08 -20.61 -1.17
CA LEU A 219 -12.03 -20.16 -2.16
C LEU A 219 -12.60 -21.38 -2.86
N LEU A 220 -13.93 -21.48 -2.88
CA LEU A 220 -14.64 -22.61 -3.49
C LEU A 220 -15.04 -22.29 -4.95
N GLY A 221 -14.86 -21.04 -5.39
CA GLY A 221 -15.33 -20.56 -6.68
C GLY A 221 -16.86 -20.52 -6.76
N ALA A 222 -17.38 -19.99 -7.86
CA ALA A 222 -18.77 -20.24 -8.31
C ALA A 222 -18.96 -21.67 -8.87
N THR A 223 -18.01 -22.58 -8.62
CA THR A 223 -17.88 -23.88 -9.31
C THR A 223 -18.33 -25.08 -8.48
N GLU A 224 -18.62 -24.89 -7.20
CA GLU A 224 -19.22 -25.93 -6.35
C GLU A 224 -20.72 -25.61 -6.16
N GLU A 225 -21.59 -26.34 -6.85
CA GLU A 225 -23.05 -26.18 -6.80
C GLU A 225 -23.62 -26.27 -5.37
N ASP A 226 -22.95 -27.02 -4.49
CA ASP A 226 -23.37 -27.27 -3.10
C ASP A 226 -22.66 -26.38 -2.06
N ALA A 227 -21.91 -25.36 -2.46
CA ALA A 227 -21.15 -24.52 -1.53
C ALA A 227 -22.09 -23.64 -0.66
N VAL A 228 -22.07 -23.89 0.67
CA VAL A 228 -22.78 -23.06 1.65
C VAL A 228 -21.90 -21.87 2.05
N VAL A 229 -22.21 -20.68 1.52
CA VAL A 229 -21.53 -19.44 1.88
C VAL A 229 -22.19 -18.81 3.11
N VAL A 230 -21.56 -18.94 4.28
CA VAL A 230 -22.02 -18.26 5.50
C VAL A 230 -21.47 -16.82 5.53
N ARG A 231 -22.36 -15.83 5.43
CA ARG A 231 -22.02 -14.41 5.60
C ARG A 231 -22.43 -13.93 6.98
N GLY A 232 -21.45 -13.58 7.81
CA GLY A 232 -21.73 -12.80 9.02
C GLY A 232 -22.23 -11.41 8.63
N GLN A 233 -23.32 -10.97 9.26
CA GLN A 233 -23.83 -9.62 9.06
C GLN A 233 -22.93 -8.62 9.79
N VAL A 234 -22.48 -7.60 9.07
CA VAL A 234 -21.69 -6.49 9.59
C VAL A 234 -22.39 -5.22 9.17
N ASP A 235 -22.66 -4.31 10.11
CA ASP A 235 -23.46 -3.10 9.87
C ASP A 235 -22.83 -2.14 8.85
N SER A 236 -21.52 -2.26 8.62
CA SER A 236 -20.78 -1.49 7.60
C SER A 236 -19.53 -2.27 7.18
N PRO A 237 -19.62 -3.17 6.19
CA PRO A 237 -18.45 -3.86 5.70
C PRO A 237 -17.48 -2.83 5.08
N PRO A 238 -16.16 -3.02 5.27
CA PRO A 238 -15.15 -2.18 4.65
C PRO A 238 -15.28 -2.24 3.11
N PRO A 239 -15.04 -1.13 2.39
CA PRO A 239 -15.19 -1.08 0.95
C PRO A 239 -14.26 -2.10 0.27
N PRO A 240 -14.68 -2.68 -0.86
CA PRO A 240 -13.86 -3.64 -1.58
C PRO A 240 -12.60 -2.95 -2.10
N ALA A 241 -11.46 -3.62 -1.97
CA ALA A 241 -10.15 -3.03 -2.24
C ALA A 241 -9.22 -4.01 -2.95
N LEU A 242 -8.28 -3.46 -3.70
CA LEU A 242 -7.23 -4.15 -4.42
C LEU A 242 -5.92 -3.40 -4.19
N THR A 243 -4.83 -4.12 -3.91
CA THR A 243 -3.48 -3.55 -3.91
C THR A 243 -2.75 -4.09 -5.13
N LEU A 244 -2.33 -3.21 -6.04
CA LEU A 244 -1.51 -3.59 -7.20
C LEU A 244 -0.08 -3.88 -6.76
N GLY A 245 0.42 -5.07 -7.11
CA GLY A 245 1.79 -5.48 -6.88
C GLY A 245 2.75 -4.94 -7.95
N ARG A 246 4.05 -5.20 -7.76
CA ARG A 246 5.09 -4.77 -8.68
C ARG A 246 4.90 -5.33 -10.09
N ALA A 247 4.44 -6.58 -10.24
CA ALA A 247 4.23 -7.19 -11.55
C ALA A 247 3.14 -6.47 -12.36
N ALA A 248 2.07 -6.00 -11.71
CA ALA A 248 1.03 -5.21 -12.39
C ALA A 248 1.54 -3.83 -12.88
N LEU A 249 2.64 -3.34 -12.30
CA LEU A 249 3.24 -2.05 -12.59
C LEU A 249 4.49 -2.16 -13.49
N GLU A 250 4.87 -3.36 -13.93
CA GLU A 250 6.12 -3.60 -14.65
C GLU A 250 6.19 -2.88 -16.02
N ARG A 251 5.02 -2.62 -16.61
CA ARG A 251 4.86 -1.92 -17.89
C ARG A 251 4.74 -0.41 -17.73
N CYS A 252 4.86 0.08 -16.50
CA CYS A 252 4.82 1.50 -16.19
C CYS A 252 6.24 2.07 -16.10
N SER A 253 6.45 3.25 -16.69
CA SER A 253 7.71 3.98 -16.58
C SER A 253 7.78 4.78 -15.28
N PHE A 254 6.67 5.41 -14.88
CA PHE A 254 6.59 6.09 -13.59
C PHE A 254 5.18 6.09 -12.98
N MET A 255 5.16 6.36 -11.67
CA MET A 255 4.02 6.85 -10.92
C MET A 255 4.33 8.25 -10.40
N ARG A 256 3.46 9.22 -10.66
CA ARG A 256 3.63 10.61 -10.23
C ARG A 256 2.41 11.04 -9.43
N VAL A 257 2.63 11.63 -8.26
CA VAL A 257 1.58 12.38 -7.56
C VAL A 257 1.92 13.86 -7.57
N ASP A 258 0.98 14.67 -8.03
CA ASP A 258 1.00 16.12 -7.90
C ASP A 258 -0.03 16.54 -6.84
N ARG A 259 0.46 17.00 -5.69
CA ARG A 259 -0.41 17.30 -4.54
C ARG A 259 -1.23 18.57 -4.73
N ARG A 260 -0.78 19.48 -5.60
CA ARG A 260 -1.49 20.74 -5.86
C ARG A 260 -2.71 20.50 -6.73
N THR A 261 -2.60 19.61 -7.70
CA THR A 261 -3.73 19.20 -8.56
C THR A 261 -4.49 17.99 -8.03
N ARG A 262 -3.97 17.32 -6.99
CA ARG A 262 -4.50 16.06 -6.42
C ARG A 262 -4.63 14.97 -7.46
N GLN A 263 -3.62 14.83 -8.31
CA GLN A 263 -3.61 13.83 -9.37
C GLN A 263 -2.53 12.79 -9.11
N LEU A 264 -2.90 11.52 -9.27
CA LEU A 264 -1.97 10.41 -9.43
C LEU A 264 -1.95 10.02 -10.91
N THR A 265 -0.77 10.02 -11.51
CA THR A 265 -0.56 9.62 -12.91
C THR A 265 0.33 8.40 -12.96
N LEU A 266 -0.14 7.34 -13.60
CA LEU A 266 0.70 6.24 -14.02
C LEU A 266 0.98 6.40 -15.51
N ARG A 267 2.23 6.31 -15.91
CA ARG A 267 2.58 6.26 -17.32
C ARG A 267 2.93 4.84 -17.70
N CYS A 268 2.06 4.17 -18.43
CA CYS A 268 2.17 2.73 -18.70
C CYS A 268 1.90 2.39 -20.16
N ALA A 269 2.59 1.37 -20.66
CA ALA A 269 2.21 0.75 -21.93
C ALA A 269 0.96 -0.11 -21.77
N SER A 270 0.14 -0.16 -22.83
CA SER A 270 -1.09 -0.97 -22.89
C SER A 270 -0.80 -2.41 -23.26
#